data_AF-A0A947NAT1-F1
#
_entry.id   AF-A0A947NAT1-F1
#
_cell.length_a   1.000
_cell.length_b   1.000
_cell.length_c   1.000
_cell.angle_alpha   90.00
_cell.angle_beta   90.00
_cell.angle_gamma   90.00
#
_symmetry.space_group_name_H-M   'P 1'
#
loop_
_entity.id
_entity.type
_entity.pdbx_description
1 polymer ?
#
loop_
_entity_poly.entity_id
_entity_poly.type
_entity_poly.pdbx_seq_one_letter_code
_entity_poly.pdbx_strand_id
1 'polypeptide(L)'
;MTTTFDRPVPGATSVVIHQVDVPSTRFPGLWQEGLIGGYFYEIFANGEALLRSSRKEPNWQIDIVCPGNNETCVTTQTGAPPDDSMPIGDLLRQCLQDSNVTKVAKSEDYTTPQETSAGTVPCGVATLPQEAEGFTLQRLVLMAGGNPGPIDGLPGELTFEAVVEVLNDGTENLPIANIIDALDAMVCSQSQ
;
A
#
# COMPACT_ATOMS: atom_id res chain seq x y z
N MET A 1 -15.56 19.00 -16.68
CA MET A 1 -15.77 17.54 -16.61
C MET A 1 -14.45 16.98 -16.16
N THR A 2 -14.31 16.75 -14.86
CA THR A 2 -13.03 16.50 -14.21
C THR A 2 -12.66 15.03 -14.39
N THR A 3 -11.88 14.74 -15.43
CA THR A 3 -11.49 13.40 -15.91
C THR A 3 -10.49 12.68 -15.00
N THR A 4 -10.34 13.12 -13.75
CA THR A 4 -9.30 12.65 -12.81
C THR A 4 -9.80 11.46 -11.96
N PHE A 5 -11.12 11.33 -11.79
CA PHE A 5 -11.75 10.29 -10.95
C PHE A 5 -12.15 9.01 -11.71
N ASP A 6 -12.00 8.99 -13.03
CA ASP A 6 -12.18 7.79 -13.87
C ASP A 6 -10.91 6.93 -13.94
N ARG A 7 -9.83 7.34 -13.25
CA ARG A 7 -8.52 6.68 -13.29
C ARG A 7 -8.10 6.27 -11.88
N PRO A 8 -7.56 5.04 -11.72
CA PRO A 8 -7.02 4.59 -10.45
C PRO A 8 -6.00 5.58 -9.88
N VAL A 9 -5.99 5.75 -8.55
CA VAL A 9 -4.91 6.50 -7.88
C VAL A 9 -3.60 5.75 -8.18
N PRO A 10 -2.51 6.44 -8.56
CA PRO A 10 -1.25 5.77 -8.88
C PRO A 10 -0.75 4.90 -7.72
N GLY A 11 -0.47 3.63 -8.00
CA GLY A 11 -0.03 2.66 -6.98
C GLY A 11 -1.16 2.01 -6.19
N ALA A 12 -2.43 2.36 -6.46
CA ALA A 12 -3.57 1.70 -5.85
C ALA A 12 -3.89 0.35 -6.51
N THR A 13 -4.26 -0.61 -5.67
CA THR A 13 -4.74 -1.95 -6.04
C THR A 13 -6.17 -2.16 -5.55
N SER A 14 -6.86 -3.17 -6.08
CA SER A 14 -8.26 -3.51 -5.73
C SER A 14 -9.22 -2.31 -5.83
N VAL A 15 -8.99 -1.47 -6.83
CA VAL A 15 -9.73 -0.22 -7.01
C VAL A 15 -11.15 -0.51 -7.49
N VAL A 16 -12.13 0.01 -6.75
CA VAL A 16 -13.54 0.02 -7.11
C VAL A 16 -13.98 1.46 -7.29
N ILE A 17 -14.54 1.77 -8.45
CA ILE A 17 -15.14 3.06 -8.74
C ILE A 17 -16.65 2.92 -8.60
N HIS A 18 -17.24 3.81 -7.82
CA HIS A 18 -18.66 3.87 -7.57
C HIS A 18 -19.23 5.15 -8.20
N GLN A 19 -20.33 5.01 -8.91
CA GLN A 19 -21.06 6.11 -9.52
C GLN A 19 -22.54 6.00 -9.15
N VAL A 20 -23.15 7.10 -8.70
CA VAL A 20 -24.58 7.17 -8.41
C VAL A 20 -25.23 8.30 -9.19
N ASP A 21 -26.34 8.00 -9.85
CA ASP A 21 -27.08 8.95 -10.70
C ASP A 21 -27.75 10.09 -9.91
N VAL A 22 -28.05 9.88 -8.62
CA VAL A 22 -28.70 10.88 -7.76
C VAL A 22 -27.80 11.18 -6.56
N PRO A 23 -27.05 12.30 -6.58
CA PRO A 23 -26.19 12.69 -5.47
C PRO A 23 -27.01 12.93 -4.20
N SER A 24 -26.55 12.42 -3.08
CA SER A 24 -27.13 12.70 -1.77
C SER A 24 -26.03 13.07 -0.79
N THR A 25 -26.38 13.59 0.39
CA THR A 25 -25.41 13.97 1.43
C THR A 25 -24.51 12.82 1.89
N ARG A 26 -24.90 11.55 1.63
CA ARG A 26 -24.11 10.35 1.98
C ARG A 26 -23.38 9.73 0.79
N PHE A 27 -23.71 10.13 -0.43
CA PHE A 27 -23.15 9.55 -1.65
C PHE A 27 -22.89 10.69 -2.63
N PRO A 28 -21.68 11.30 -2.59
CA PRO A 28 -21.27 12.20 -3.65
C PRO A 28 -21.26 11.38 -4.95
N GLY A 29 -21.78 11.95 -6.04
CA GLY A 29 -22.14 11.22 -7.27
C GLY A 29 -21.08 10.28 -7.86
N LEU A 30 -19.80 10.47 -7.52
CA LEU A 30 -18.68 9.63 -7.93
C LEU A 30 -17.65 9.54 -6.81
N TRP A 31 -17.20 8.32 -6.48
CA TRP A 31 -16.08 8.09 -5.57
C TRP A 31 -15.34 6.81 -5.91
N GLN A 32 -14.13 6.68 -5.39
CA GLN A 32 -13.26 5.55 -5.62
C GLN A 32 -12.70 5.05 -4.30
N GLU A 33 -12.62 3.74 -4.16
CA GLU A 33 -12.04 3.08 -2.99
C GLU A 33 -11.07 1.98 -3.40
N GLY A 34 -10.12 1.64 -2.53
CA GLY A 34 -9.18 0.56 -2.80
C GLY A 34 -8.07 0.47 -1.76
N LEU A 35 -6.97 -0.18 -2.12
CA LEU A 35 -5.78 -0.30 -1.30
C LEU A 35 -4.61 0.45 -1.93
N ILE A 36 -3.79 1.12 -1.12
CA ILE A 36 -2.56 1.78 -1.56
C ILE A 36 -1.53 1.69 -0.43
N GLY A 37 -0.35 1.14 -0.73
CA GLY A 37 0.67 0.88 0.30
C GLY A 37 0.19 0.01 1.47
N GLY A 38 -0.76 -0.91 1.24
CA GLY A 38 -1.37 -1.72 2.29
C GLY A 38 -2.50 -1.03 3.08
N TYR A 39 -2.79 0.24 2.82
CA TYR A 39 -3.82 1.01 3.50
C TYR A 39 -5.08 1.16 2.66
N PHE A 40 -6.23 1.22 3.33
CA PHE A 40 -7.49 1.46 2.65
C PHE A 40 -7.67 2.95 2.40
N TYR A 41 -7.96 3.32 1.15
CA TYR A 41 -8.29 4.69 0.81
C TYR A 41 -9.69 4.81 0.22
N GLU A 42 -10.29 5.98 0.42
CA GLU A 42 -11.46 6.46 -0.31
C GLU A 42 -11.16 7.86 -0.81
N ILE A 43 -11.54 8.17 -2.04
CA ILE A 43 -11.40 9.51 -2.61
C ILE A 43 -12.70 9.88 -3.32
N PHE A 44 -13.21 11.06 -3.01
CA PHE A 44 -14.53 11.51 -3.40
C PHE A 44 -14.42 12.73 -4.31
N ALA A 45 -15.27 12.79 -5.34
CA ALA A 45 -15.27 13.89 -6.31
C ALA A 45 -15.66 15.27 -5.72
N ASN A 46 -16.15 15.30 -4.47
CA ASN A 46 -16.47 16.52 -3.73
C ASN A 46 -15.25 17.18 -3.06
N GLY A 47 -14.04 16.61 -3.21
CA GLY A 47 -12.83 17.16 -2.59
C GLY A 47 -12.46 16.50 -1.27
N GLU A 48 -13.05 15.36 -0.93
CA GLU A 48 -12.75 14.63 0.31
C GLU A 48 -11.94 13.35 0.01
N ALA A 49 -11.03 12.99 0.91
CA ALA A 49 -10.35 11.70 0.89
C ALA A 49 -10.14 11.16 2.31
N LEU A 50 -10.11 9.84 2.41
CA LEU A 50 -9.86 9.09 3.63
C LEU A 50 -8.71 8.13 3.37
N LEU A 51 -7.79 8.03 4.32
CA LEU A 51 -6.77 6.99 4.38
C LEU A 51 -6.82 6.34 5.76
N ARG A 52 -6.88 5.01 5.82
CA ARG A 52 -7.06 4.29 7.08
C ARG A 52 -6.43 2.91 7.05
N SER A 53 -6.17 2.37 8.23
CA SER A 53 -5.60 1.02 8.37
C SER A 53 -6.50 -0.10 7.89
N SER A 54 -7.82 0.03 8.06
CA SER A 54 -8.79 -0.97 7.61
C SER A 54 -10.15 -0.33 7.29
N ARG A 55 -10.98 -1.02 6.48
CA ARG A 55 -12.31 -0.52 6.07
C ARG A 55 -13.31 -0.45 7.23
N LYS A 56 -13.30 -1.43 8.14
CA LYS A 56 -14.37 -1.60 9.14
C LYS A 56 -13.98 -1.09 10.53
N GLU A 57 -12.73 -1.29 10.92
CA GLU A 57 -12.25 -1.01 12.28
C GLU A 57 -10.87 -0.35 12.21
N PRO A 58 -10.80 0.91 11.75
CA PRO A 58 -9.54 1.61 11.65
C PRO A 58 -9.02 2.00 13.04
N ASN A 59 -7.82 1.56 13.39
CA ASN A 59 -7.11 2.03 14.59
C ASN A 59 -6.48 3.42 14.38
N TRP A 60 -6.35 3.87 13.14
CA TRP A 60 -6.02 5.25 12.78
C TRP A 60 -6.67 5.63 11.44
N GLN A 61 -6.88 6.93 11.25
CA GLN A 61 -7.45 7.50 10.03
C GLN A 61 -6.85 8.88 9.76
N ILE A 62 -6.67 9.19 8.48
CA ILE A 62 -6.33 10.52 7.97
C ILE A 62 -7.49 10.97 7.09
N ASP A 63 -8.15 12.04 7.51
CA ASP A 63 -9.22 12.72 6.79
C ASP A 63 -8.64 13.93 6.05
N ILE A 64 -8.86 14.03 4.75
CA ILE A 64 -8.38 15.13 3.91
C ILE A 64 -9.59 15.80 3.27
N VAL A 65 -9.74 17.09 3.51
CA VAL A 65 -10.81 17.91 2.92
C VAL A 65 -10.17 19.07 2.17
N CYS A 66 -10.34 19.06 0.86
CA CYS A 66 -9.87 20.09 -0.05
C CYS A 66 -11.07 20.91 -0.53
N PRO A 67 -11.32 22.09 0.07
CA PRO A 67 -12.31 23.00 -0.48
C PRO A 67 -11.83 23.45 -1.86
N GLY A 68 -12.59 23.10 -2.91
CA GLY A 68 -12.27 23.55 -4.27
C GLY A 68 -12.16 25.07 -4.30
N ASN A 69 -11.20 25.62 -5.05
CA ASN A 69 -10.82 27.05 -5.24
C ASN A 69 -9.47 27.49 -4.63
N ASN A 70 -8.40 26.68 -4.75
CA ASN A 70 -7.03 27.02 -4.28
C ASN A 70 -6.91 27.27 -2.76
N GLU A 71 -7.90 26.87 -1.99
CA GLU A 71 -7.84 26.90 -0.53
C GLU A 71 -7.00 25.72 -0.03
N THR A 72 -6.29 25.93 1.08
CA THR A 72 -5.42 24.91 1.66
C THR A 72 -6.26 23.72 2.13
N CYS A 73 -5.93 22.51 1.67
CA CYS A 73 -6.61 21.32 2.18
C CYS A 73 -6.38 21.17 3.68
N VAL A 74 -7.44 20.84 4.40
CA VAL A 74 -7.40 20.52 5.81
C VAL A 74 -7.15 19.03 5.94
N THR A 75 -6.14 18.64 6.71
CA THR A 75 -5.87 17.24 7.04
C THR A 75 -6.08 17.05 8.54
N THR A 76 -6.92 16.09 8.91
CA THR A 76 -7.17 15.71 10.30
C THR A 76 -6.69 14.28 10.51
N GLN A 77 -5.96 14.03 11.59
CA GLN A 77 -5.47 12.70 11.93
C GLN A 77 -6.16 12.23 13.20
N THR A 78 -6.63 10.99 13.17
CA THR A 78 -7.21 10.30 14.31
C THR A 78 -6.39 9.05 14.59
N GLY A 79 -5.97 8.85 15.85
CA GLY A 79 -5.10 7.74 16.24
C GLY A 79 -3.62 8.00 15.97
N ALA A 80 -2.84 6.94 15.74
CA ALA A 80 -1.41 6.98 15.46
C ALA A 80 -1.14 6.42 14.05
N PRO A 81 -1.24 7.25 12.99
CA PRO A 81 -0.88 6.83 11.64
C PRO A 81 0.63 6.52 11.56
N PRO A 82 1.04 5.43 10.88
CA PRO A 82 2.45 5.12 10.67
C PRO A 82 3.12 6.10 9.70
N ASP A 83 4.44 6.26 9.80
CA ASP A 83 5.18 7.29 9.03
C ASP A 83 5.08 7.10 7.50
N ASP A 84 4.98 5.85 7.04
CA ASP A 84 4.81 5.49 5.63
C ASP A 84 3.42 5.85 5.05
N SER A 85 2.45 6.18 5.91
CA SER A 85 1.11 6.61 5.50
C SER A 85 1.03 8.10 5.11
N MET A 86 1.98 8.93 5.59
CA MET A 86 1.99 10.37 5.31
C MET A 86 2.19 10.70 3.82
N PRO A 87 3.15 10.09 3.10
CA PRO A 87 3.33 10.32 1.66
C PRO A 87 2.10 9.92 0.83
N ILE A 88 1.35 8.91 1.29
CA ILE A 88 0.12 8.46 0.65
C ILE A 88 -0.99 9.49 0.87
N GLY A 89 -1.11 10.04 2.08
CA GLY A 89 -2.02 11.16 2.34
C GLY A 89 -1.69 12.38 1.47
N ASP A 90 -0.41 12.69 1.27
CA ASP A 90 0.02 13.75 0.36
C ASP A 90 -0.36 13.47 -1.09
N LEU A 91 -0.25 12.22 -1.55
CA LEU A 91 -0.66 11.79 -2.88
C LEU A 91 -2.17 11.97 -3.09
N LEU A 92 -2.99 11.56 -2.11
CA LEU A 92 -4.45 11.74 -2.17
C LEU A 92 -4.81 13.23 -2.22
N ARG A 93 -4.14 14.06 -1.41
CA ARG A 93 -4.33 15.53 -1.45
C ARG A 93 -4.01 16.12 -2.82
N GLN A 94 -2.92 15.69 -3.46
CA GLN A 94 -2.55 16.15 -4.80
C GLN A 94 -3.59 15.74 -5.85
N CYS A 95 -4.14 14.52 -5.73
CA CYS A 95 -5.21 14.04 -6.62
C CYS A 95 -6.48 14.90 -6.48
N LEU A 96 -6.84 15.29 -5.26
CA LEU A 96 -8.00 16.14 -5.00
C LEU A 96 -7.86 17.57 -5.54
N GLN A 97 -6.64 18.10 -5.59
CA GLN A 97 -6.39 19.49 -6.00
C GLN A 97 -6.24 19.68 -7.52
N ASP A 98 -6.44 18.63 -8.34
CA ASP A 98 -6.21 18.64 -9.81
C ASP A 98 -4.84 19.21 -10.22
N SER A 99 -3.90 19.26 -9.27
CA SER A 99 -2.54 19.69 -9.54
C SER A 99 -1.89 18.57 -10.31
N ASN A 100 -1.86 18.73 -11.63
CA ASN A 100 -1.22 17.88 -12.63
C ASN A 100 -0.32 16.85 -11.93
N VAL A 101 -0.85 15.64 -11.70
CA VAL A 101 -0.20 14.59 -10.90
C VAL A 101 1.08 14.26 -11.63
N THR A 102 2.11 15.03 -11.34
CA THR A 102 3.46 14.73 -11.77
C THR A 102 3.71 13.45 -11.02
N LYS A 103 3.82 12.36 -11.77
CA LYS A 103 4.36 11.09 -11.29
C LYS A 103 5.31 11.42 -10.15
N VAL A 104 5.17 10.71 -9.03
CA VAL A 104 6.28 10.61 -8.08
C VAL A 104 7.42 9.95 -8.87
N ALA A 105 8.13 10.75 -9.66
CA ALA A 105 9.52 10.58 -9.93
C ALA A 105 10.10 10.66 -8.54
N LYS A 106 10.36 9.46 -7.99
CA LYS A 106 11.56 9.16 -7.23
C LYS A 106 12.52 10.34 -7.32
N SER A 107 12.40 11.30 -6.40
CA SER A 107 13.45 12.29 -6.20
C SER A 107 14.50 11.52 -5.43
N GLU A 108 15.37 10.91 -6.21
CA GLU A 108 16.70 10.53 -5.82
C GLU A 108 17.39 11.80 -5.27
N ASP A 109 17.24 12.05 -3.97
CA ASP A 109 18.26 12.76 -3.22
C ASP A 109 18.92 11.74 -2.30
N TYR A 110 19.77 10.97 -2.95
CA TYR A 110 20.89 10.30 -2.31
C TYR A 110 21.79 11.39 -1.72
N THR A 111 21.68 11.65 -0.42
CA THR A 111 22.91 11.81 0.37
C THR A 111 23.28 10.46 0.93
N THR A 112 23.94 9.71 0.05
CA THR A 112 24.86 8.63 0.35
C THR A 112 25.81 9.04 1.50
N PRO A 113 25.98 8.17 2.51
CA PRO A 113 27.32 7.59 2.64
C PRO A 113 27.42 6.24 1.94
N GLN A 114 28.50 6.14 1.17
CA GLN A 114 28.81 5.08 0.22
C GLN A 114 29.56 3.99 0.97
N GLU A 115 29.03 2.78 0.99
CA GLU A 115 29.84 1.56 0.88
C GLU A 115 29.14 0.68 -0.17
N THR A 116 29.48 0.84 -1.45
CA THR A 116 30.47 0.04 -2.21
C THR A 116 30.03 -1.41 -2.47
N SER A 117 29.67 -1.67 -3.74
CA SER A 117 29.74 -2.94 -4.51
C SER A 117 28.96 -4.16 -4.00
N ALA A 118 28.21 -4.90 -4.81
CA ALA A 118 28.31 -5.18 -6.24
C ALA A 118 26.92 -5.30 -6.88
N GLY A 119 26.85 -5.38 -8.21
CA GLY A 119 25.59 -5.46 -8.97
C GLY A 119 24.76 -6.71 -8.66
N THR A 120 24.02 -6.67 -7.55
CA THR A 120 23.02 -7.67 -7.20
C THR A 120 21.73 -7.26 -7.88
N VAL A 121 21.24 -8.10 -8.79
CA VAL A 121 19.85 -8.03 -9.27
C VAL A 121 18.96 -7.95 -8.03
N PRO A 122 18.03 -6.98 -7.92
CA PRO A 122 17.13 -6.96 -6.77
C PRO A 122 16.43 -8.31 -6.69
N CYS A 123 16.42 -8.91 -5.51
CA CYS A 123 15.85 -10.22 -5.23
C CYS A 123 14.96 -10.12 -3.99
N GLY A 124 14.06 -11.10 -3.81
CA GLY A 124 13.19 -11.16 -2.64
C GLY A 124 12.37 -9.89 -2.43
N VAL A 125 12.37 -9.33 -1.21
CA VAL A 125 11.59 -8.14 -0.82
C VAL A 125 11.94 -6.91 -1.65
N ALA A 126 13.17 -6.80 -2.17
CA ALA A 126 13.58 -5.69 -3.02
C ALA A 126 12.90 -5.70 -4.41
N THR A 127 12.32 -6.84 -4.81
CA THR A 127 11.51 -6.96 -6.04
C THR A 127 10.02 -6.74 -5.80
N LEU A 128 9.60 -6.74 -4.54
CA LEU A 128 8.20 -6.60 -4.17
C LEU A 128 7.83 -5.12 -3.99
N PRO A 129 6.61 -4.74 -4.38
CA PRO A 129 6.05 -3.47 -3.91
C PRO A 129 6.00 -3.48 -2.38
N GLN A 130 6.30 -2.34 -1.77
CA GLN A 130 6.23 -2.17 -0.32
C GLN A 130 4.76 -2.25 0.13
N GLU A 131 4.37 -3.43 0.61
CA GLU A 131 3.01 -3.79 1.04
C GLU A 131 3.02 -4.18 2.53
N ALA A 132 1.84 -4.32 3.15
CA ALA A 132 1.73 -4.78 4.53
C ALA A 132 2.39 -6.17 4.70
N GLU A 133 2.91 -6.46 5.90
CA GLU A 133 3.71 -7.65 6.17
C GLU A 133 3.06 -8.96 5.70
N GLY A 134 1.74 -9.10 5.85
CA GLY A 134 1.02 -10.29 5.39
C GLY A 134 1.07 -10.51 3.88
N PHE A 135 1.01 -9.44 3.08
CA PHE A 135 1.16 -9.52 1.62
C PHE A 135 2.58 -9.88 1.25
N THR A 136 3.55 -9.21 1.87
CA THR A 136 4.99 -9.47 1.66
C THR A 136 5.31 -10.94 1.96
N LEU A 137 4.82 -11.47 3.09
CA LEU A 137 4.98 -12.87 3.47
C LEU A 137 4.39 -13.83 2.43
N GLN A 138 3.10 -13.67 2.08
CA GLN A 138 2.44 -14.56 1.11
C GLN A 138 3.17 -14.56 -0.24
N ARG A 139 3.61 -13.38 -0.69
CA ARG A 139 4.29 -13.23 -1.98
C ARG A 139 5.70 -13.81 -1.98
N LEU A 140 6.44 -13.67 -0.87
CA LEU A 140 7.73 -14.33 -0.67
C LEU A 140 7.60 -15.85 -0.70
N VAL A 141 6.60 -16.41 0.00
CA VAL A 141 6.31 -17.85 -0.02
C VAL A 141 6.03 -18.34 -1.44
N LEU A 142 5.23 -17.59 -2.21
CA LEU A 142 4.95 -17.92 -3.62
C LEU A 142 6.22 -17.87 -4.49
N MET A 143 7.07 -16.86 -4.31
CA MET A 143 8.34 -16.74 -5.03
C MET A 143 9.32 -17.86 -4.66
N ALA A 144 9.28 -18.33 -3.42
CA ALA A 144 10.07 -19.44 -2.94
C ALA A 144 9.51 -20.82 -3.36
N GLY A 145 8.37 -20.83 -4.07
CA GLY A 145 7.75 -22.04 -4.64
C GLY A 145 6.68 -22.69 -3.75
N GLY A 146 6.36 -22.11 -2.60
CA GLY A 146 5.28 -22.55 -1.72
C GLY A 146 3.91 -22.05 -2.16
N ASN A 147 2.85 -22.62 -1.57
CA ASN A 147 1.47 -22.20 -1.83
C ASN A 147 0.87 -21.49 -0.60
N PRO A 148 0.94 -20.15 -0.53
CA PRO A 148 0.44 -19.41 0.61
C PRO A 148 -1.10 -19.36 0.70
N GLY A 149 -1.82 -19.87 -0.31
CA GLY A 149 -3.24 -19.63 -0.50
C GLY A 149 -3.50 -18.30 -1.24
N PRO A 150 -4.68 -17.67 -1.04
CA PRO A 150 -4.99 -16.37 -1.61
C PRO A 150 -3.99 -15.29 -1.15
N ILE A 151 -3.54 -14.44 -2.06
CA ILE A 151 -2.77 -13.24 -1.71
C ILE A 151 -3.77 -12.14 -1.31
N ASP A 152 -4.16 -12.16 -0.05
CA ASP A 152 -5.17 -11.27 0.55
C ASP A 152 -4.62 -10.44 1.72
N GLY A 153 -3.36 -10.63 2.07
CA GLY A 153 -2.69 -9.94 3.17
C GLY A 153 -3.01 -10.49 4.55
N LEU A 154 -3.77 -11.58 4.65
CA LEU A 154 -4.11 -12.26 5.90
C LEU A 154 -3.37 -13.61 5.96
N PRO A 155 -2.24 -13.70 6.68
CA PRO A 155 -1.53 -14.97 6.85
C PRO A 155 -2.41 -15.97 7.59
N GLY A 156 -2.82 -17.01 6.89
CA GLY A 156 -3.61 -18.11 7.43
C GLY A 156 -2.77 -19.37 7.66
N GLU A 157 -3.40 -20.43 8.13
CA GLU A 157 -2.76 -21.73 8.37
C GLU A 157 -2.02 -22.23 7.12
N LEU A 158 -2.63 -22.12 5.94
CA LEU A 158 -1.98 -22.46 4.65
C LEU A 158 -0.73 -21.64 4.37
N THR A 159 -0.72 -20.35 4.72
CA THR A 159 0.46 -19.50 4.55
C THR A 159 1.60 -19.99 5.44
N PHE A 160 1.32 -20.30 6.71
CA PHE A 160 2.36 -20.79 7.63
C PHE A 160 2.83 -22.21 7.30
N GLU A 161 1.95 -23.11 6.86
CA GLU A 161 2.35 -24.43 6.37
C GLU A 161 3.33 -24.31 5.20
N ALA A 162 3.03 -23.44 4.23
CA ALA A 162 3.89 -23.20 3.10
C ALA A 162 5.22 -22.53 3.50
N VAL A 163 5.23 -21.67 4.52
CA VAL A 163 6.48 -21.13 5.10
C VAL A 163 7.36 -22.26 5.63
N VAL A 164 6.79 -23.18 6.42
CA VAL A 164 7.53 -24.31 7.01
C VAL A 164 8.05 -25.25 5.92
N GLU A 165 7.23 -25.55 4.91
CA GLU A 165 7.62 -26.39 3.77
C GLU A 165 8.81 -25.80 3.01
N VAL A 166 8.79 -24.48 2.77
CA VAL A 166 9.83 -23.82 2.00
C VAL A 166 11.10 -23.61 2.83
N LEU A 167 10.99 -23.07 4.05
CA LEU A 167 12.15 -22.79 4.91
C LEU A 167 12.79 -24.06 5.49
N ASN A 168 12.04 -25.16 5.62
CA ASN A 168 12.49 -26.39 6.31
C ASN A 168 13.10 -26.10 7.70
N ASP A 169 12.68 -25.00 8.33
CA ASP A 169 13.21 -24.47 9.59
C ASP A 169 12.07 -24.24 10.59
N GLY A 170 12.39 -24.29 11.88
CA GLY A 170 11.48 -24.20 13.03
C GLY A 170 10.89 -22.80 13.25
N THR A 171 10.32 -22.22 12.20
CA THR A 171 9.80 -20.84 12.10
C THR A 171 8.39 -20.68 12.64
N GLU A 172 7.76 -21.77 13.10
CA GLU A 172 6.38 -21.85 13.59
C GLU A 172 6.03 -20.89 14.75
N ASN A 173 7.03 -20.33 15.44
CA ASN A 173 6.85 -19.39 16.55
C ASN A 173 7.58 -18.06 16.36
N LEU A 174 8.09 -17.77 15.16
CA LEU A 174 8.76 -16.49 14.90
C LEU A 174 7.73 -15.41 14.53
N PRO A 175 7.99 -14.14 14.91
CA PRO A 175 7.20 -13.02 14.42
C PRO A 175 7.33 -12.92 12.89
N ILE A 176 6.26 -12.47 12.22
CA ILE A 176 6.15 -12.41 10.75
C ILE A 176 7.34 -11.67 10.12
N ALA A 177 7.80 -10.56 10.72
CA ALA A 177 8.97 -9.83 10.27
C ALA A 177 10.24 -10.73 10.16
N ASN A 178 10.49 -11.59 11.14
CA ASN A 178 11.65 -12.49 11.11
C ASN A 178 11.49 -13.61 10.06
N ILE A 179 10.25 -14.03 9.79
CA ILE A 179 9.95 -15.00 8.74
C ILE A 179 10.18 -14.36 7.35
N ILE A 180 9.78 -13.11 7.19
CA ILE A 180 10.03 -12.31 5.98
C ILE A 180 11.54 -12.22 5.71
N ASP A 181 12.34 -11.88 6.73
CA ASP A 181 13.80 -11.79 6.59
C ASP A 181 14.42 -13.15 6.19
N ALA A 182 13.95 -14.26 6.77
CA ALA A 182 14.44 -15.60 6.46
C ALA A 182 14.08 -16.04 5.02
N LEU A 183 12.86 -15.76 4.58
CA LEU A 183 12.42 -16.02 3.21
C LEU A 183 13.15 -15.13 2.20
N ASP A 184 13.36 -13.86 2.53
CA ASP A 184 14.10 -12.92 1.69
C ASP A 184 15.52 -13.44 1.40
N ALA A 185 16.24 -13.80 2.45
CA ALA A 185 17.58 -14.37 2.34
C ALA A 185 17.60 -15.65 1.48
N MET A 186 16.62 -16.54 1.66
CA MET A 186 16.51 -17.76 0.87
C MET A 186 16.23 -17.48 -0.61
N VAL A 187 15.19 -16.70 -0.92
CA VAL A 187 14.82 -16.35 -2.31
C VAL A 187 15.99 -15.67 -3.02
N CYS A 188 16.71 -14.79 -2.32
CA CYS A 188 17.91 -14.15 -2.82
C CYS A 188 19.06 -15.13 -3.08
N SER A 189 19.27 -16.12 -2.20
CA SER A 189 20.30 -17.16 -2.43
C SER A 189 19.98 -18.10 -3.59
N GLN A 190 18.70 -18.33 -3.89
CA GLN A 190 18.27 -19.13 -5.05
C GLN A 190 18.37 -18.37 -6.39
N SER A 191 18.51 -17.05 -6.35
CA SER A 191 18.48 -16.18 -7.53
C SER A 191 19.87 -15.80 -8.06
N GLN A 192 20.95 -16.38 -7.51
CA GLN A 192 22.34 -16.27 -7.99
C GLN A 192 22.76 -17.46 -8.86
#